data_AF-A0A5K0YK35-F1
#
_entry.id   AF-A0A5K0YK35-F1
#
_cell.length_a   1.000
_cell.length_b   1.000
_cell.length_c   1.000
_cell.angle_alpha   90.00
_cell.angle_beta   90.00
_cell.angle_gamma   90.00
#
_symmetry.space_group_name_H-M   'P 1'
#
loop_
_entity.id
_entity.type
_entity.pdbx_description
1 polymer ?
#
loop_
_entity_poly.entity_id
_entity_poly.type
_entity_poly.pdbx_seq_one_letter_code
_entity_poly.pdbx_strand_id
1 'polypeptide(L)'
;SDTYALGIVILQLLTGQPPMGLAHFVEKAMEDDHLEEILDDTAGNWLIREAKELADLGLRCAELKHKDRPDLKDAVLPVLWRLKEAADSAKQSTSNVNAPPSHFLCPILQ
;
A
#
# COMPACT_ATOMS: atom_id res chain seq x y z
N SER A 1 -13.10 15.21 -7.66
CA SER A 1 -13.06 13.97 -8.45
C SER A 1 -12.57 12.89 -7.52
N ASP A 2 -13.35 11.83 -7.38
CA ASP A 2 -13.10 10.79 -6.37
C ASP A 2 -11.78 10.05 -6.63
N THR A 3 -11.44 9.83 -7.91
CA THR A 3 -10.14 9.26 -8.30
C THR A 3 -8.96 10.10 -7.79
N TYR A 4 -9.02 11.42 -7.89
CA TYR A 4 -7.96 12.29 -7.37
C TYR A 4 -7.84 12.18 -5.84
N ALA A 5 -8.97 12.24 -5.14
CA ALA A 5 -8.98 12.12 -3.69
C ALA A 5 -8.43 10.76 -3.24
N LEU A 6 -8.80 9.68 -3.93
CA LEU A 6 -8.25 8.34 -3.71
C LEU A 6 -6.74 8.32 -3.92
N GLY A 7 -6.23 8.93 -4.99
CA GLY A 7 -4.79 9.04 -5.24
C GLY A 7 -4.06 9.70 -4.08
N ILE A 8 -4.54 10.84 -3.60
CA ILE A 8 -3.96 11.52 -2.43
C ILE A 8 -4.01 10.63 -1.19
N VAL A 9 -5.15 9.99 -0.89
CA VAL A 9 -5.28 9.09 0.27
C VAL A 9 -4.29 7.93 0.18
N ILE A 10 -4.10 7.33 -1.00
CA ILE A 10 -3.11 6.26 -1.20
C ILE A 10 -1.70 6.76 -0.84
N LEU A 11 -1.31 7.94 -1.33
CA LEU A 11 0.01 8.50 -1.03
C LEU A 11 0.17 8.85 0.45
N GLN A 12 -0.88 9.33 1.10
CA GLN A 12 -0.86 9.59 2.56
C GLN A 12 -0.72 8.29 3.35
N LEU A 13 -1.38 7.21 2.95
CA LEU A 13 -1.26 5.91 3.61
C LEU A 13 0.14 5.29 3.45
N LEU A 14 0.80 5.54 2.32
CA LEU A 14 2.16 5.04 2.09
C LEU A 14 3.21 5.77 2.94
N THR A 15 3.01 7.06 3.19
CA THR A 15 4.06 7.96 3.72
C THR A 15 3.77 8.51 5.13
N GLY A 16 2.53 8.41 5.59
CA GLY A 16 2.06 9.06 6.82
C GLY A 16 2.05 10.60 6.75
N GLN A 17 2.26 11.19 5.57
CA GLN A 17 2.45 12.65 5.41
C GLN A 17 1.14 13.41 5.10
N PRO A 18 1.08 14.72 5.39
CA PRO A 18 -0.02 15.58 4.96
C PRO A 18 -0.06 15.74 3.42
N PRO A 19 -1.22 16.09 2.82
CA PRO A 19 -1.42 16.00 1.38
C PRO A 19 -0.74 17.10 0.56
N MET A 20 -0.30 18.19 1.21
CA MET A 20 0.20 19.38 0.51
C MET A 20 1.60 19.12 -0.07
N GLY A 21 1.71 19.15 -1.41
CA GLY A 21 2.96 18.85 -2.12
C GLY A 21 3.32 17.36 -2.17
N LEU A 22 2.47 16.48 -1.60
CA LEU A 22 2.78 15.08 -1.41
C LEU A 22 2.99 14.31 -2.72
N ALA A 23 2.14 14.53 -3.72
CA ALA A 23 2.27 13.86 -5.01
C ALA A 23 3.63 14.13 -5.66
N HIS A 24 4.07 15.40 -5.69
CA HIS A 24 5.37 15.76 -6.23
C HIS A 24 6.55 15.19 -5.41
N PHE A 25 6.42 15.17 -4.09
CA PHE A 25 7.42 14.58 -3.21
C PHE A 25 7.59 13.07 -3.46
N VAL A 26 6.49 12.33 -3.56
CA VAL A 26 6.53 10.88 -3.85
C VAL A 26 7.00 10.60 -5.27
N GLU A 27 6.57 11.39 -6.26
CA GLU A 27 7.03 11.30 -7.65
C GLU A 27 8.55 11.38 -7.73
N LYS A 28 9.14 12.39 -7.08
CA LYS A 28 10.60 12.54 -7.03
C LYS A 28 11.30 11.36 -6.35
N ALA A 29 10.77 10.88 -5.23
CA ALA A 29 11.32 9.70 -4.55
C ALA A 29 11.23 8.43 -5.42
N MET A 30 10.19 8.29 -6.25
CA MET A 30 10.06 7.21 -7.22
C MET A 30 11.08 7.34 -8.37
N GLU A 31 11.29 8.54 -8.90
CA GLU A 31 12.28 8.82 -9.96
C GLU A 31 13.72 8.53 -9.49
N ASP A 32 14.03 8.87 -8.24
CA ASP A 32 15.34 8.66 -7.61
C ASP A 32 15.52 7.23 -7.03
N ASP A 33 14.53 6.34 -7.17
CA ASP A 33 14.48 4.98 -6.58
C ASP A 33 14.57 4.93 -5.04
N HIS A 34 14.20 6.02 -4.37
CA HIS A 34 14.27 6.20 -2.91
C HIS A 34 12.89 6.12 -2.22
N LEU A 35 11.89 5.48 -2.83
CA LEU A 35 10.56 5.35 -2.20
C LEU A 35 10.64 4.76 -0.78
N GLU A 36 11.50 3.77 -0.56
CA GLU A 36 11.64 3.08 0.74
C GLU A 36 11.99 4.03 1.89
N GLU A 37 12.73 5.11 1.61
CA GLU A 37 13.15 6.10 2.61
C GLU A 37 12.00 6.99 3.09
N ILE A 38 10.91 7.07 2.32
CA ILE A 38 9.78 7.95 2.60
C ILE A 38 8.51 7.18 3.00
N LEU A 39 8.58 5.85 3.07
CA LEU A 39 7.48 5.03 3.56
C LEU A 39 7.27 5.24 5.06
N ASP A 40 6.02 5.14 5.49
CA ASP A 40 5.65 5.24 6.91
C ASP A 40 6.28 4.09 7.70
N ASP A 41 7.31 4.38 8.48
CA ASP A 41 8.03 3.41 9.29
C ASP A 41 7.18 2.86 10.45
N THR A 42 6.09 3.55 10.80
CA THR A 42 5.15 3.11 11.84
C THR A 42 4.16 2.05 11.35
N ALA A 43 4.03 1.87 10.02
CA ALA A 43 3.13 0.89 9.40
C ALA A 43 3.72 -0.54 9.34
N GLY A 44 4.94 -0.74 9.86
CA GLY A 44 5.65 -2.01 9.88
C GLY A 44 6.44 -2.28 8.60
N ASN A 45 6.69 -3.56 8.31
CA ASN A 45 7.50 -3.94 7.16
C ASN A 45 6.71 -3.85 5.85
N TRP A 46 7.20 -3.01 4.94
CA TRP A 46 6.61 -2.85 3.62
C TRP A 46 7.08 -3.92 2.63
N LEU A 47 6.16 -4.40 1.81
CA LEU A 47 6.49 -5.15 0.60
C LEU A 47 6.90 -4.14 -0.48
N ILE A 48 8.20 -3.87 -0.62
CA ILE A 48 8.71 -2.72 -1.41
C ILE A 48 8.20 -2.72 -2.85
N ARG A 49 8.10 -3.88 -3.50
CA ARG A 49 7.57 -3.98 -4.88
C ARG A 49 6.10 -3.54 -4.95
N GLU A 50 5.26 -4.06 -4.07
CA GLU A 50 3.84 -3.74 -3.98
C GLU A 50 3.62 -2.30 -3.54
N ALA A 51 4.48 -1.76 -2.66
CA ALA A 51 4.46 -0.35 -2.26
C ALA A 51 4.77 0.58 -3.44
N LYS A 52 5.76 0.24 -4.29
CA LYS A 52 6.07 0.97 -5.53
C LYS A 52 4.91 0.94 -6.53
N GLU A 53 4.26 -0.22 -6.72
CA GLU A 53 3.09 -0.34 -7.59
C GLU A 53 1.89 0.47 -7.05
N LEU A 54 1.70 0.49 -5.73
CA LEU A 54 0.66 1.30 -5.09
C LEU A 54 0.97 2.81 -5.19
N ALA A 55 2.24 3.21 -5.07
CA ALA A 55 2.68 4.59 -5.23
C ALA A 55 2.44 5.10 -6.65
N ASP A 56 2.84 4.32 -7.67
CA ASP A 56 2.55 4.62 -9.08
C ASP A 56 1.05 4.80 -9.33
N LEU A 57 0.23 3.88 -8.81
CA LEU A 57 -1.22 3.99 -8.92
C LEU A 57 -1.76 5.27 -8.27
N GLY A 58 -1.23 5.63 -7.09
CA GLY A 58 -1.56 6.85 -6.37
C GLY A 58 -1.22 8.11 -7.17
N LEU A 59 -0.03 8.16 -7.78
CA LEU A 59 0.43 9.25 -8.64
C LEU A 59 -0.45 9.42 -9.88
N ARG A 60 -0.71 8.35 -10.62
CA ARG A 60 -1.61 8.39 -11.80
C ARG A 60 -3.02 8.85 -11.42
N CYS A 61 -3.53 8.44 -10.26
CA CYS A 61 -4.81 8.90 -9.74
C CYS A 61 -4.79 10.41 -9.39
N ALA A 62 -3.66 10.90 -8.86
CA ALA A 62 -3.45 12.28 -8.42
C ALA A 62 -3.05 13.26 -9.54
N GLU A 63 -3.09 12.84 -10.82
CA GLU A 63 -2.83 13.71 -11.96
C GLU A 63 -3.70 14.98 -11.94
N LEU A 64 -3.13 16.14 -12.24
CA LEU A 64 -3.89 17.41 -12.17
C LEU A 64 -4.95 17.50 -13.26
N LYS A 65 -4.64 16.95 -14.43
CA LYS A 65 -5.55 16.90 -15.58
C LYS A 65 -6.46 15.70 -15.46
N HIS A 66 -7.77 15.95 -15.38
CA HIS A 66 -8.77 14.90 -15.27
C HIS A 66 -8.65 13.81 -16.35
N LYS A 67 -8.32 14.20 -17.58
CA LYS A 67 -8.17 13.28 -18.73
C LYS A 67 -6.99 12.31 -18.62
N ASP A 68 -6.00 12.64 -17.78
CA ASP A 68 -4.79 11.84 -17.61
C ASP A 68 -4.96 10.86 -16.43
N ARG A 69 -6.03 11.02 -15.63
CA ARG A 69 -6.39 10.10 -14.54
C ARG A 69 -6.98 8.80 -15.08
N PRO A 70 -6.67 7.65 -14.47
CA PRO A 70 -7.25 6.37 -14.83
C PRO A 70 -8.73 6.27 -14.46
N ASP A 71 -9.47 5.43 -15.19
CA ASP A 71 -10.82 5.04 -14.79
C ASP A 71 -10.78 4.20 -13.51
N LEU A 72 -11.65 4.52 -12.56
CA LEU A 72 -11.67 3.87 -11.25
C LEU A 72 -12.00 2.38 -11.38
N LYS A 73 -13.00 2.02 -12.18
CA LYS A 73 -13.49 0.65 -12.30
C LYS A 73 -12.54 -0.19 -13.15
N ASP A 74 -12.13 0.35 -14.28
CA ASP A 74 -11.48 -0.45 -15.33
C ASP A 74 -9.95 -0.45 -15.19
N ALA A 75 -9.36 0.55 -14.52
CA ALA A 75 -7.90 0.65 -14.38
C ALA A 75 -7.41 0.66 -12.91
N VAL A 76 -8.14 1.25 -11.97
CA VAL A 76 -7.69 1.33 -10.56
C VAL A 76 -8.05 0.07 -9.77
N LEU A 77 -9.32 -0.36 -9.78
CA LEU A 77 -9.78 -1.53 -9.02
C LEU A 77 -9.02 -2.83 -9.33
N PRO A 78 -8.68 -3.16 -10.59
CA PRO A 78 -7.93 -4.39 -10.88
C PRO A 78 -6.54 -4.41 -10.25
N VAL A 79 -5.85 -3.26 -10.19
CA VAL A 79 -4.54 -3.14 -9.55
C VAL A 79 -4.68 -3.30 -8.04
N LEU A 80 -5.65 -2.62 -7.43
CA LEU A 80 -5.92 -2.76 -5.99
C LEU A 80 -6.27 -4.20 -5.60
N TRP A 81 -7.02 -4.92 -6.43
CA TRP A 81 -7.35 -6.32 -6.18
C TRP A 81 -6.09 -7.21 -6.18
N ARG A 82 -5.22 -7.06 -7.17
CA ARG A 82 -3.93 -7.78 -7.23
C ARG A 82 -3.04 -7.49 -6.02
N LEU A 83 -2.93 -6.22 -5.62
CA LEU A 83 -2.14 -5.82 -4.45
C LEU A 83 -2.70 -6.41 -3.15
N LYS A 84 -4.03 -6.46 -3.04
CA LYS A 84 -4.70 -7.13 -1.90
C LYS A 84 -4.36 -8.62 -1.86
N GLU A 85 -4.43 -9.34 -2.98
CA GLU A 85 -4.09 -10.77 -3.04
C GLU A 85 -2.63 -11.03 -2.64
N ALA A 86 -1.70 -10.16 -3.09
CA ALA A 86 -0.30 -10.24 -2.69
C ALA A 86 -0.12 -10.02 -1.18
N ALA A 87 -0.79 -9.02 -0.60
CA ALA A 87 -0.77 -8.76 0.83
C ALA A 87 -1.37 -9.90 1.65
N ASP A 88 -2.49 -10.49 1.21
CA ASP A 88 -3.13 -11.62 1.88
C ASP A 88 -2.25 -12.88 1.83
N SER A 89 -1.55 -13.10 0.72
CA SER A 89 -0.59 -14.19 0.58
C SER A 89 0.60 -14.01 1.53
N ALA A 90 1.14 -12.79 1.63
CA ALA A 90 2.25 -12.47 2.54
C ALA A 90 1.89 -12.72 4.01
N LYS A 91 0.66 -12.37 4.43
CA LYS A 91 0.14 -12.63 5.80
C LYS A 91 0.02 -14.12 6.12
N GLN A 92 -0.33 -14.97 5.15
CA GLN A 92 -0.46 -16.41 5.39
C GLN A 92 0.90 -17.05 5.67
N SER A 93 1.97 -16.59 5.02
CA SER A 93 3.35 -17.04 5.27
C SER A 93 3.82 -16.81 6.71
N THR A 94 3.35 -15.77 7.39
CA THR A 94 3.74 -15.44 8.77
C THR A 94 2.89 -16.17 9.83
N SER A 95 1.76 -16.76 9.45
CA SER A 95 0.82 -17.41 10.36
C SER A 95 1.27 -18.80 10.89
N ASN A 96 2.31 -19.40 10.30
CA ASN A 96 2.88 -20.68 10.77
C ASN A 96 3.68 -20.58 12.09
N VAL A 97 3.78 -19.40 12.71
CA VAL A 97 4.52 -19.18 13.98
C VAL A 97 3.61 -18.98 15.19
N ASN A 98 2.28 -18.84 14.99
CA ASN A 98 1.35 -18.50 16.07
C ASN A 98 0.63 -19.70 16.73
N ALA A 99 1.15 -20.92 16.59
CA ALA A 99 0.70 -22.00 17.46
C ALA A 99 1.08 -21.62 18.91
N PRO A 100 0.11 -21.53 19.85
CA PRO A 100 0.45 -21.30 21.25
C PRO A 100 1.44 -22.40 21.67
N PRO A 101 2.53 -22.05 22.37
CA PRO A 101 3.39 -23.06 22.96
C PRO A 101 2.54 -24.09 23.70
N SER A 102 2.91 -25.37 23.65
CA SER A 102 2.08 -26.47 24.14
C SER A 102 1.65 -26.33 25.61
N HIS A 103 2.37 -25.55 26.42
CA HIS A 103 2.01 -25.23 27.80
C HIS A 103 0.85 -24.23 27.95
N PHE A 104 0.39 -23.60 26.87
CA PHE A 104 -0.84 -22.80 26.82
C PHE A 104 -2.04 -23.59 26.29
N LEU A 105 -1.86 -24.86 25.91
CA LEU A 105 -2.96 -25.73 25.50
C LEU A 105 -3.55 -26.42 26.74
N CYS A 106 -4.85 -26.23 26.96
CA CYS A 106 -5.55 -26.80 28.12
C CYS A 106 -5.67 -28.32 27.96
N PRO A 107 -5.14 -29.15 28.89
CA PRO A 107 -5.22 -30.61 28.80
C PRO A 107 -6.65 -31.17 28.89
N ILE A 108 -7.63 -30.37 29.33
CA ILE A 108 -9.03 -30.81 29.53
C ILE A 108 -9.79 -30.90 28.19
N LEU A 109 -9.26 -30.30 27.12
CA LEU A 109 -9.84 -30.33 25.78
C LEU A 109 -9.13 -31.29 24.81
N GLN A 110 -8.21 -32.14 25.32
CA GLN A 110 -7.59 -33.23 24.56
C GLN A 110 -8.30 -34.56 24.80
#